data_AF-A0A7Y5DHJ5-F1
#
_entry.id   AF-A0A7Y5DHJ5-F1
#
_cell.length_a   1.000
_cell.length_b   1.000
_cell.length_c   1.000
_cell.angle_alpha   90.00
_cell.angle_beta   90.00
_cell.angle_gamma   90.00
#
_symmetry.space_group_name_H-M   'P 1'
#
loop_
_entity.id
_entity.type
_entity.pdbx_description
1 polymer ?
#
loop_
_entity_poly.entity_id
_entity_poly.type
_entity_poly.pdbx_seq_one_letter_code
_entity_poly.pdbx_strand_id
1 'polypeptide(L)'
;MKKIELLYQAISICPLCGGDAHKRDKLTRANYFFGVFCIPLPSEGVYLLECTVCSLLFKSAVPSQESLSIVMAGGATAVWQSKSGVHPALAWVLPHLKNQHKSVLDVGASNGDLLAQVKPFASGVSALDVVEYPQCRLVVDRE
;
A
#
# COMPACT_ATOMS: atom_id res chain seq x y z
N MET A 1 14.24 17.61 -6.27
CA MET A 1 13.62 16.62 -5.34
C MET A 1 13.14 17.38 -4.11
N LYS A 2 11.87 17.23 -3.72
CA LYS A 2 11.24 18.00 -2.63
C LYS A 2 11.53 17.32 -1.29
N LYS A 3 12.09 18.05 -0.33
CA LYS A 3 12.22 17.58 1.05
C LYS A 3 10.89 17.81 1.76
N ILE A 4 10.46 16.83 2.54
CA ILE A 4 9.24 16.93 3.34
C ILE A 4 9.55 16.51 4.78
N GLU A 5 8.97 17.21 5.74
CA GLU A 5 9.03 16.83 7.15
C GLU A 5 7.80 15.99 7.46
N LEU A 6 8.01 14.81 8.05
CA LEU A 6 6.95 13.89 8.43
C LEU A 6 6.93 13.71 9.94
N LEU A 7 5.73 13.59 10.48
CA LEU A 7 5.50 13.10 11.83
C LEU A 7 5.57 11.57 11.81
N TYR A 8 6.31 11.00 12.75
CA TYR A 8 6.45 9.56 12.91
C TYR A 8 5.71 9.11 14.18
N GLN A 9 5.03 7.97 14.08
CA GLN A 9 4.47 7.27 15.23
C GLN A 9 5.39 6.11 15.61
N ALA A 10 5.71 6.01 16.90
CA ALA A 10 6.46 4.90 17.46
C ALA A 10 5.55 3.67 17.63
N ILE A 11 6.06 2.50 17.26
CA ILE A 11 5.38 1.21 17.38
C ILE A 11 6.23 0.32 18.28
N SER A 12 5.71 -0.01 19.46
CA SER A 12 6.38 -0.84 20.46
C SER A 12 5.73 -2.22 20.63
N ILE A 13 4.47 -2.37 20.22
CA ILE A 13 3.70 -3.61 20.34
C ILE A 13 3.37 -4.18 18.96
N CYS A 14 3.20 -5.50 18.87
CA CYS A 14 2.85 -6.16 17.61
C CYS A 14 1.48 -5.68 17.11
N PRO A 15 1.38 -5.16 15.87
CA PRO A 15 0.10 -4.67 15.34
C PRO A 15 -0.90 -5.79 15.02
N LEU A 16 -0.45 -7.05 14.97
CA LEU A 16 -1.31 -8.20 14.66
C LEU A 16 -1.86 -8.87 15.91
N CYS A 17 -1.03 -9.11 16.93
CA CYS A 17 -1.44 -9.89 18.11
C CYS A 17 -1.27 -9.14 19.44
N GLY A 18 -0.77 -7.91 19.44
CA GLY A 18 -0.53 -7.12 20.65
C GLY A 18 0.67 -7.55 21.50
N GLY A 19 1.34 -8.66 21.16
CA GLY A 19 2.48 -9.17 21.91
C GLY A 19 3.74 -8.29 21.82
N ASP A 20 4.66 -8.51 22.77
CA ASP A 20 5.95 -7.83 22.82
C ASP A 20 6.85 -8.23 21.65
N ALA A 21 7.82 -7.35 21.36
CA ALA A 21 8.78 -7.54 20.28
C ALA A 21 10.20 -7.19 20.70
N HIS A 22 11.18 -7.80 20.04
CA HIS A 22 12.60 -7.49 20.19
C HIS A 22 13.17 -6.90 18.90
N LYS A 23 14.26 -6.15 19.02
CA LYS A 23 14.95 -5.55 17.86
C LYS A 23 15.73 -6.64 17.11
N ARG A 24 15.47 -6.78 15.83
CA ARG A 24 16.18 -7.71 14.93
C ARG A 24 17.25 -7.00 14.12
N ASP A 25 16.94 -5.81 13.61
CA ASP A 25 17.86 -5.04 12.74
C ASP A 25 17.55 -3.53 12.79
N LYS A 26 18.38 -2.71 12.14
CA LYS A 26 18.20 -1.26 12.01
C LYS A 26 18.31 -0.83 10.54
N LEU A 27 17.35 -0.04 10.07
CA LEU A 27 17.46 0.64 8.79
C LEU A 27 18.56 1.72 8.89
N THR A 28 19.60 1.58 8.07
CA THR A 28 20.82 2.42 8.10
C THR A 28 20.79 3.61 7.16
N ARG A 29 19.85 3.66 6.22
CA ARG A 29 19.71 4.77 5.27
C ARG A 29 19.25 6.04 5.96
N ALA A 30 19.76 7.20 5.54
CA ALA A 30 19.31 8.49 6.09
C ALA A 30 17.92 8.90 5.59
N ASN A 31 17.57 8.52 4.34
CA ASN A 31 16.34 8.91 3.69
C ASN A 31 15.80 7.76 2.80
N TYR A 32 14.54 7.84 2.40
CA TYR A 32 13.99 7.07 1.28
C TYR A 32 13.31 8.01 0.27
N PHE A 33 13.08 7.51 -0.94
CA PHE A 33 12.50 8.29 -2.03
C PHE A 33 11.12 7.74 -2.41
N PHE A 34 10.17 8.65 -2.62
CA PHE A 34 8.83 8.32 -3.13
C PHE A 34 8.37 9.41 -4.08
N GLY A 35 8.31 9.09 -5.38
CA GLY A 35 8.00 10.06 -6.42
C GLY A 35 8.97 11.24 -6.39
N VAL A 36 8.44 12.44 -6.17
CA VAL A 36 9.24 13.67 -6.06
C VAL A 36 9.82 13.93 -4.67
N PHE A 37 9.44 13.12 -3.67
CA PHE A 37 9.80 13.35 -2.27
C PHE A 37 11.07 12.61 -1.85
N CYS A 38 11.94 13.34 -1.16
CA CYS A 38 12.99 12.79 -0.31
C CYS A 38 12.47 12.81 1.12
N ILE A 39 12.31 11.63 1.71
CA ILE A 39 11.67 11.46 3.01
C ILE A 39 12.74 11.06 4.02
N PRO A 40 13.03 11.91 5.02
CA PRO A 40 14.03 11.61 6.04
C PRO A 40 13.52 10.55 7.01
N LEU A 41 14.42 9.67 7.45
CA LEU A 41 14.15 8.82 8.61
C LEU A 41 14.21 9.66 9.90
N PRO A 42 13.49 9.23 10.95
CA PRO A 42 13.62 9.85 12.28
C PRO A 42 15.06 9.74 12.80
N SER A 43 15.46 10.69 13.64
CA SER A 43 16.85 10.87 14.10
C SER A 43 17.43 9.65 14.83
N GLU A 44 16.58 8.97 15.59
CA GLU A 44 16.86 7.73 16.33
C GLU A 44 16.98 6.50 15.41
N GLY A 45 16.54 6.64 14.16
CA GLY A 45 16.45 5.60 13.13
C GLY A 45 15.21 4.75 13.27
N VAL A 46 15.05 3.79 12.35
CA VAL A 46 13.93 2.84 12.34
C VAL A 46 14.48 1.44 12.51
N TYR A 47 14.02 0.73 13.55
CA TYR A 47 14.38 -0.67 13.78
C TYR A 47 13.37 -1.60 13.13
N LEU A 48 13.85 -2.74 12.68
CA LEU A 48 13.02 -3.91 12.40
C LEU A 48 12.81 -4.66 13.72
N LEU A 49 11.56 -4.76 14.13
CA LEU A 49 11.12 -5.49 15.31
C LEU A 49 10.54 -6.84 14.89
N GLU A 50 10.75 -7.86 15.71
CA GLU A 50 10.14 -9.18 15.55
C GLU A 50 9.30 -9.53 16.76
N CYS A 51 8.02 -9.83 16.54
CA CYS A 51 7.10 -10.23 17.60
C CYS A 51 7.52 -11.58 18.20
N THR A 52 7.57 -11.65 19.52
CA THR A 52 7.94 -12.87 20.26
C THR A 52 6.87 -13.96 20.25
N VAL A 53 5.63 -13.60 19.86
CA VAL A 53 4.47 -14.52 19.84
C VAL A 53 4.18 -15.05 18.44
N CYS A 54 4.05 -14.15 17.46
CA CYS A 54 3.62 -14.51 16.10
C CYS A 54 4.72 -14.35 15.03
N SER A 55 5.94 -13.98 15.43
CA SER A 55 7.09 -13.75 14.52
C SER A 55 6.86 -12.70 13.43
N LEU A 56 5.81 -11.88 13.53
CA LEU A 56 5.59 -10.78 12.60
C LEU A 56 6.76 -9.78 12.68
N LEU A 57 7.30 -9.44 11.51
CA LEU A 57 8.28 -8.38 11.34
C LEU A 57 7.59 -7.04 11.07
N PHE A 58 7.93 -6.02 11.84
CA PHE A 58 7.36 -4.68 11.70
C PHE A 58 8.36 -3.57 12.05
N LYS A 59 8.09 -2.34 11.63
CA LYS A 59 8.98 -1.20 11.87
C LYS A 59 8.69 -0.59 13.24
N SER A 60 9.73 -0.20 13.97
CA SER A 60 9.60 0.50 15.25
C SER A 60 9.04 1.92 15.13
N ALA A 61 9.06 2.48 13.92
CA ALA A 61 8.46 3.76 13.62
C ALA A 61 7.92 3.74 12.19
N VAL A 62 6.73 4.32 12.00
CA VAL A 62 6.13 4.55 10.69
C VAL A 62 5.65 6.00 10.61
N PRO A 63 5.59 6.61 9.42
CA PRO A 63 5.00 7.94 9.31
C PRO A 63 3.54 7.90 9.77
N SER A 64 3.07 8.97 10.39
CA SER A 64 1.68 9.13 10.81
C SER A 64 0.74 9.07 9.61
N GLN A 65 -0.54 8.76 9.86
CA GLN A 65 -1.55 8.72 8.81
C GLN A 65 -1.62 10.04 8.03
N GLU A 66 -1.61 11.18 8.72
CA GLU A 66 -1.61 12.51 8.11
C GLU A 66 -0.40 12.71 7.18
N SER A 67 0.80 12.39 7.67
CA SER A 67 2.05 12.49 6.89
C SER A 67 2.05 11.58 5.67
N LEU A 68 1.53 10.34 5.81
CA LEU A 68 1.38 9.42 4.69
C LEU A 68 0.41 9.97 3.65
N SER A 69 -0.76 10.47 4.06
CA SER A 69 -1.76 11.05 3.14
C SER A 69 -1.17 12.18 2.28
N ILE A 70 -0.34 13.05 2.87
CA ILE A 70 0.33 14.14 2.14
C ILE A 70 1.32 13.59 1.09
N VAL A 71 2.18 12.66 1.50
CA VAL A 71 3.17 12.03 0.60
C VAL A 71 2.46 11.32 -0.56
N MET A 72 1.39 10.60 -0.24
CA MET A 72 0.59 9.82 -1.18
C MET A 72 -0.11 10.74 -2.20
N ALA A 73 -0.85 11.75 -1.74
CA ALA A 73 -1.53 12.70 -2.62
C ALA A 73 -0.56 13.46 -3.54
N GLY A 74 0.66 13.76 -3.07
CA GLY A 74 1.64 14.52 -3.84
C GLY A 74 2.54 13.69 -4.77
N GLY A 75 2.58 12.37 -4.64
CA GLY A 75 3.58 11.53 -5.33
C GLY A 75 3.06 10.25 -5.97
N ALA A 76 1.91 9.73 -5.53
CA ALA A 76 1.52 8.37 -5.87
C ALA A 76 1.15 8.19 -7.36
N THR A 77 0.56 9.20 -8.01
CA THR A 77 0.25 9.15 -9.46
C THR A 77 1.51 9.15 -10.34
N ALA A 78 2.62 9.72 -9.88
CA ALA A 78 3.88 9.69 -10.60
C ALA A 78 4.60 8.33 -10.46
N VAL A 79 4.43 7.65 -9.31
CA VAL A 79 5.09 6.37 -9.01
C VAL A 79 4.29 5.19 -9.56
N TRP A 80 2.96 5.23 -9.47
CA TRP A 80 2.09 4.12 -9.84
C TRP A 80 1.37 4.44 -11.15
N GLN A 81 2.13 4.26 -12.23
CA GLN A 81 1.66 4.41 -13.59
C GLN A 81 1.06 3.10 -14.09
N SER A 82 0.13 3.20 -15.05
CA SER A 82 -0.41 2.03 -15.72
C SER A 82 0.68 1.23 -16.41
N LYS A 83 0.64 -0.08 -16.15
CA LYS A 83 1.52 -1.04 -16.81
C LYS A 83 0.70 -1.68 -17.92
N SER A 84 1.26 -1.67 -19.13
CA SER A 84 0.70 -2.45 -20.21
C SER A 84 0.84 -3.95 -19.90
N GLY A 85 -0.12 -4.73 -20.40
CA GLY A 85 -0.10 -6.19 -20.31
C GLY A 85 -0.99 -6.78 -19.21
N VAL A 86 -0.76 -8.07 -18.95
CA VAL A 86 -1.56 -8.86 -18.02
C VAL A 86 -1.16 -8.53 -16.59
N HIS A 87 -2.14 -8.22 -15.73
CA HIS A 87 -1.87 -7.95 -14.33
C HIS A 87 -1.32 -9.23 -13.66
N PRO A 88 -0.23 -9.16 -12.87
CA PRO A 88 0.43 -10.36 -12.32
C PRO A 88 -0.47 -11.19 -11.40
N ALA A 89 -1.42 -10.54 -10.73
CA ALA A 89 -2.40 -11.23 -9.87
C ALA A 89 -3.57 -11.86 -10.66
N LEU A 90 -3.74 -11.57 -11.95
CA LEU A 90 -4.93 -12.01 -12.70
C LEU A 90 -5.07 -13.54 -12.71
N ALA A 91 -3.97 -14.25 -12.96
CA ALA A 91 -3.96 -15.72 -13.00
C ALA A 91 -4.40 -16.36 -11.66
N TRP A 92 -4.18 -15.66 -10.54
CA TRP A 92 -4.53 -16.11 -9.20
C TRP A 92 -5.99 -15.84 -8.89
N VAL A 93 -6.53 -14.72 -9.36
CA VAL A 93 -7.89 -14.28 -9.05
C VAL A 93 -8.93 -14.95 -9.95
N LEU A 94 -8.64 -15.14 -11.24
CA LEU A 94 -9.60 -15.67 -12.22
C LEU A 94 -10.29 -17.00 -11.82
N PRO A 95 -9.59 -18.01 -11.27
CA PRO A 95 -10.23 -19.26 -10.86
C PRO A 95 -11.34 -19.09 -9.81
N HIS A 96 -11.27 -18.01 -9.01
CA HIS A 96 -12.26 -17.73 -7.97
C HIS A 96 -13.48 -16.97 -8.49
N LEU A 97 -13.41 -16.37 -9.69
CA LEU A 97 -14.48 -15.57 -10.28
C LEU A 97 -15.31 -16.35 -11.30
N LYS A 98 -14.66 -17.20 -12.10
CA LYS A 98 -15.32 -17.96 -13.18
C LYS A 98 -16.51 -18.75 -12.63
N ASN A 99 -17.69 -18.48 -13.19
CA ASN A 99 -18.96 -19.16 -12.89
C ASN A 99 -19.47 -19.00 -11.45
N GLN A 100 -18.97 -18.02 -10.68
CA GLN A 100 -19.36 -17.87 -9.26
C GLN A 100 -20.20 -16.63 -8.95
N HIS A 101 -20.54 -15.80 -9.94
CA HIS A 101 -21.32 -14.56 -9.78
C HIS A 101 -20.85 -13.67 -8.60
N LYS A 102 -19.54 -13.56 -8.40
CA LYS A 102 -18.94 -12.81 -7.28
C LYS A 102 -18.59 -11.37 -7.66
N SER A 103 -18.78 -10.46 -6.71
CA SER A 103 -18.25 -9.11 -6.78
C SER A 103 -16.79 -9.07 -6.29
N VAL A 104 -16.03 -8.07 -6.74
CA VAL A 104 -14.61 -7.88 -6.38
C VAL A 104 -14.43 -6.50 -5.74
N LEU A 105 -13.82 -6.47 -4.56
CA LEU A 105 -13.27 -5.26 -3.96
C LEU A 105 -11.73 -5.35 -4.00
N ASP A 106 -11.08 -4.36 -4.61
CA ASP A 106 -9.63 -4.23 -4.59
C ASP A 106 -9.21 -3.09 -3.63
N VAL A 107 -8.33 -3.41 -2.67
CA VAL A 107 -7.82 -2.48 -1.64
C VAL A 107 -6.37 -2.15 -1.96
N GLY A 108 -6.09 -0.87 -2.21
CA GLY A 108 -4.86 -0.45 -2.88
C GLY A 108 -4.98 -0.60 -4.41
N ALA A 109 -6.18 -0.39 -4.95
CA ALA A 109 -6.51 -0.60 -6.36
C ALA A 109 -5.70 0.28 -7.32
N SER A 110 -5.09 1.36 -6.80
CA SER A 110 -4.31 2.31 -7.58
C SER A 110 -5.08 2.74 -8.84
N ASN A 111 -4.51 2.53 -10.02
CA ASN A 111 -5.10 2.86 -11.31
C ASN A 111 -6.22 1.90 -11.79
N GLY A 112 -6.52 0.83 -11.08
CA GLY A 112 -7.58 -0.12 -11.43
C GLY A 112 -7.21 -1.15 -12.51
N ASP A 113 -5.92 -1.35 -12.83
CA ASP A 113 -5.48 -2.27 -13.89
C ASP A 113 -5.99 -3.72 -13.65
N LEU A 114 -5.95 -4.21 -12.41
CA LEU A 114 -6.49 -5.52 -12.06
C LEU A 114 -8.01 -5.55 -12.24
N LEU A 115 -8.71 -4.55 -11.68
CA LEU A 115 -10.17 -4.42 -11.75
C LEU A 115 -10.67 -4.43 -13.20
N ALA A 116 -9.99 -3.72 -14.11
CA ALA A 116 -10.34 -3.69 -15.52
C ALA A 116 -10.30 -5.07 -16.17
N GLN A 117 -9.34 -5.92 -15.77
CA GLN A 117 -9.15 -7.25 -16.33
C GLN A 117 -10.07 -8.30 -15.70
N VAL A 118 -10.49 -8.12 -14.44
CA VAL A 118 -11.43 -9.06 -13.78
C VAL A 118 -12.89 -8.70 -14.00
N LYS A 119 -13.21 -7.45 -14.35
CA LYS A 119 -14.59 -6.96 -14.55
C LYS A 119 -15.45 -7.84 -15.46
N PRO A 120 -14.97 -8.37 -16.61
CA PRO A 120 -15.76 -9.27 -17.45
C PRO A 120 -16.17 -10.60 -16.79
N PHE A 121 -15.54 -10.96 -15.67
CA PHE A 121 -15.77 -12.22 -14.95
C PHE A 121 -16.45 -12.02 -13.58
N ALA A 122 -16.64 -10.78 -13.15
CA ALA A 122 -17.23 -10.42 -11.87
C ALA A 122 -18.67 -9.93 -12.04
N SER A 123 -19.51 -10.10 -11.02
CA SER A 123 -20.86 -9.52 -10.98
C SER A 123 -20.85 -8.03 -10.65
N GLY A 124 -19.72 -7.51 -10.15
CA GLY A 124 -19.49 -6.10 -9.89
C GLY A 124 -18.05 -5.88 -9.42
N VAL A 125 -17.56 -4.66 -9.55
CA VAL A 125 -16.22 -4.26 -9.08
C VAL A 125 -16.31 -3.01 -8.21
N SER A 126 -15.45 -2.92 -7.21
CA SER A 126 -15.30 -1.76 -6.34
C SER A 126 -13.83 -1.57 -5.99
N ALA A 127 -13.44 -0.33 -5.71
CA ALA A 127 -12.07 0.04 -5.39
C ALA A 127 -12.02 0.81 -4.06
N LEU A 128 -10.98 0.55 -3.28
CA LEU A 128 -10.61 1.38 -2.13
C LEU A 128 -9.13 1.73 -2.25
N ASP A 129 -8.82 3.02 -2.19
CA ASP A 129 -7.44 3.51 -2.18
C ASP A 129 -7.36 4.80 -1.36
N VAL A 130 -6.17 5.11 -0.86
CA VAL A 130 -5.88 6.35 -0.13
C VAL A 130 -5.73 7.55 -1.07
N VAL A 131 -5.56 7.31 -2.37
CA VAL A 131 -5.53 8.34 -3.42
C VAL A 131 -6.65 8.07 -4.42
N GLU A 132 -7.37 9.13 -4.81
CA GLU A 132 -8.35 9.02 -5.89
C GLU A 132 -7.64 9.01 -7.24
N TYR A 133 -7.75 7.89 -7.97
CA TYR A 133 -7.19 7.72 -9.31
C TYR A 133 -8.29 7.86 -10.36
N PRO A 134 -8.28 8.92 -11.20
CA PRO A 134 -9.32 9.13 -12.21
C PRO A 134 -9.52 7.93 -13.14
N GLN A 135 -8.45 7.25 -13.52
CA GLN A 135 -8.52 6.07 -14.37
C GLN A 135 -9.18 4.86 -13.68
N CYS A 136 -9.01 4.70 -12.37
CA CYS A 136 -9.66 3.63 -11.62
C CYS A 136 -11.16 3.88 -11.52
N ARG A 137 -11.55 5.14 -11.32
CA ARG A 137 -12.95 5.56 -11.35
C ARG A 137 -13.64 5.20 -12.67
N LEU A 138 -12.96 5.39 -13.81
CA LEU A 138 -13.50 4.97 -15.12
C LEU A 138 -13.73 3.46 -15.22
N VAL A 139 -12.99 2.64 -14.48
CA VAL A 139 -13.17 1.18 -14.45
C VAL A 139 -14.37 0.81 -13.59
N VAL A 140 -14.56 1.48 -12.45
CA VAL A 140 -15.63 1.17 -11.49
C VAL A 140 -16.98 1.72 -11.98
N ASP A 141 -17.05 2.97 -12.44
CA ASP A 141 -18.29 3.70 -12.75
C ASP A 141 -18.94 3.32 -14.10
N ARG A 142 -18.22 2.63 -15.00
CA ARG A 142 -18.76 2.25 -16.33
C ARG A 142 -19.72 1.06 -16.21
N GLU A 143 -21.02 1.31 -16.12
CA GLU A 143 -22.06 0.30 -16.41
C GLU A 143 -22.16 -0.01 -17.90
#